data_AF-X8HH24-F1
#
_entry.id   AF-X8HH24-F1
#
_cell.length_a   1.000
_cell.length_b   1.000
_cell.length_c   1.000
_cell.angle_alpha   90.00
_cell.angle_beta   90.00
_cell.angle_gamma   90.00
#
_symmetry.space_group_name_H-M   'P 1'
#
loop_
_entity.id
_entity.type
_entity.pdbx_description
1 polymer ?
#
loop_
_entity_poly.entity_id
_entity_poly.type
_entity_poly.pdbx_seq_one_letter_code
_entity_poly.pdbx_strand_id
1 'polypeptide(L)'
;MSKYFLDLLTLKTEMNYRGYSEATKKSYTQIVGNFLEITDKEIINITKEDVVRYLDENMKLLKKNSRAVHLNALEFFFEEVLGLDITVSIKNYKREFLEKTFMTLEQFNILSNSVTEKERLIYEIIKETGFKIKDIVNLKVEDIVYGDKSYIGIHKVSKELSRDIQKYCDKEMIDGKIFNVCEYSIRRWNKKATEKYLGAEYQISDIRRALALELYIKRGDEEGAVKYLGLKTVEAVRQYYNRTGNKYYKK
;
A
#
# COMPACT_ATOMS: atom_id res chain seq x y z
N MET A 1 18.78 29.16 9.14
CA MET A 1 19.01 27.78 8.65
C MET A 1 18.73 26.83 9.80
N SER A 2 18.06 25.69 9.57
CA SER A 2 17.88 24.67 10.62
C SER A 2 19.27 24.18 11.09
N LYS A 3 19.42 23.96 12.39
CA LYS A 3 20.64 23.43 13.04
C LYS A 3 21.18 22.16 12.35
N TYR A 4 20.29 21.39 11.72
CA TYR A 4 20.58 20.11 11.08
C TYR A 4 20.46 20.13 9.55
N PHE A 5 20.44 21.32 8.95
CA PHE A 5 20.17 21.46 7.51
C PHE A 5 21.20 20.74 6.64
N LEU A 6 22.49 20.87 6.97
CA LEU A 6 23.58 20.25 6.21
C LEU A 6 23.50 18.72 6.31
N ASP A 7 23.23 18.18 7.48
CA ASP A 7 23.17 16.73 7.72
C ASP A 7 22.02 16.08 6.96
N LEU A 8 20.85 16.72 6.99
CA LEU A 8 19.68 16.27 6.23
C LEU A 8 19.89 16.41 4.72
N LEU A 9 20.69 17.38 4.28
CA LEU A 9 21.06 17.53 2.87
C LEU A 9 22.00 16.40 2.42
N THR A 10 23.01 16.06 3.23
CA THR A 10 23.91 14.94 2.97
C THR A 10 23.14 13.63 2.87
N LEU A 11 22.24 13.37 3.83
CA LEU A 11 21.35 12.20 3.81
C LEU A 11 20.52 12.12 2.52
N LYS A 12 19.88 13.23 2.10
CA LYS A 12 19.09 13.27 0.85
C LYS A 12 19.94 13.02 -0.38
N THR A 13 21.14 13.60 -0.42
CA THR A 13 22.07 13.46 -1.55
C THR A 13 22.51 12.01 -1.70
N GLU A 14 22.84 11.35 -0.60
CA GLU A 14 23.24 9.95 -0.60
C GLU A 14 22.08 9.03 -1.06
N MET A 15 20.86 9.26 -0.56
CA MET A 15 19.68 8.50 -1.01
C MET A 15 19.35 8.75 -2.49
N ASN A 16 19.60 9.95 -3.01
CA ASN A 16 19.44 10.25 -4.43
C ASN A 16 20.46 9.48 -5.28
N TYR A 17 21.74 9.51 -4.88
CA TYR A 17 22.82 8.79 -5.56
C TYR A 17 22.55 7.29 -5.64
N ARG A 18 22.03 6.70 -4.56
CA ARG A 18 21.68 5.27 -4.48
C ARG A 18 20.34 4.91 -5.12
N GLY A 19 19.63 5.87 -5.72
CA GLY A 19 18.39 5.62 -6.44
C GLY A 19 17.21 5.19 -5.55
N TYR A 20 17.15 5.66 -4.30
CA TYR A 20 16.05 5.31 -3.39
C TYR A 20 14.72 5.89 -3.90
N SER A 21 13.60 5.26 -3.53
CA SER A 21 12.27 5.78 -3.88
C SER A 21 11.95 7.08 -3.15
N GLU A 22 11.15 7.96 -3.75
CA GLU A 22 10.70 9.22 -3.12
C GLU A 22 9.99 8.99 -1.77
N ALA A 23 9.24 7.90 -1.65
CA ALA A 23 8.61 7.51 -0.39
C ALA A 23 9.65 7.19 0.70
N THR A 24 10.70 6.46 0.34
CA THR A 24 11.80 6.14 1.27
C THR A 24 12.57 7.40 1.66
N LYS A 25 12.91 8.25 0.70
CA LYS A 25 13.59 9.53 0.95
C LYS A 25 12.82 10.37 1.95
N LYS A 26 11.53 10.56 1.70
CA LYS A 26 10.65 11.32 2.60
C LYS A 26 10.60 10.71 4.00
N SER A 27 10.41 9.39 4.09
CA SER A 27 10.33 8.70 5.39
C SER A 27 11.64 8.82 6.17
N TYR A 28 12.78 8.56 5.53
CA TYR A 28 14.08 8.54 6.21
C TYR A 28 14.49 9.95 6.63
N THR A 29 14.33 10.95 5.76
CA THR A 29 14.56 12.36 6.13
C THR A 29 13.69 12.78 7.32
N GLN A 30 12.41 12.40 7.34
CA GLN A 30 11.52 12.76 8.44
C GLN A 30 11.92 12.08 9.75
N ILE A 31 12.27 10.80 9.70
CA ILE A 31 12.71 10.04 10.89
C ILE A 31 14.00 10.64 11.45
N VAL A 32 15.01 10.85 10.61
CA VAL A 32 16.31 11.40 11.03
C VAL A 32 16.16 12.84 11.51
N GLY A 33 15.37 13.66 10.83
CA GLY A 33 15.07 15.03 11.27
C GLY A 33 14.44 15.05 12.66
N ASN A 34 13.39 14.25 12.87
CA ASN A 34 12.75 14.12 14.18
C ASN A 34 13.71 13.61 15.26
N PHE A 35 14.60 12.66 14.93
CA PHE A 35 15.62 12.16 15.86
C PHE A 35 16.58 13.26 16.31
N LEU A 36 17.12 14.03 15.35
CA LEU A 36 18.06 15.11 15.64
C LEU A 36 17.39 16.21 16.46
N GLU A 37 16.14 16.58 16.12
CA GLU A 37 15.37 17.58 16.87
C GLU A 37 15.06 17.15 18.31
N ILE A 38 14.71 15.88 18.55
CA ILE A 38 14.40 15.37 19.89
C ILE A 38 15.67 15.22 20.74
N THR A 39 16.75 14.77 20.12
CA THR A 39 18.02 14.56 20.84
C THR A 39 18.67 15.91 21.17
N ASP A 40 18.47 16.92 20.30
CA ASP A 40 19.03 18.27 20.36
C ASP A 40 20.56 18.34 20.57
N LYS A 41 21.26 17.26 20.24
CA LYS A 41 22.72 17.17 20.31
C LYS A 41 23.35 17.46 18.95
N GLU A 42 24.62 17.83 18.98
CA GLU A 42 25.47 17.78 17.79
C GLU A 42 25.79 16.33 17.46
N ILE A 43 25.92 16.00 16.17
CA ILE A 43 26.12 14.62 15.69
C ILE A 43 27.30 13.92 16.35
N ILE A 44 28.40 14.63 16.58
CA ILE A 44 29.59 14.07 17.22
C ILE A 44 29.36 13.62 18.68
N ASN A 45 28.34 14.18 19.34
CA ASN A 45 27.98 13.89 20.72
C ASN A 45 26.81 12.90 20.84
N ILE A 46 26.31 12.39 19.71
CA ILE A 46 25.23 11.41 19.70
C ILE A 46 25.81 10.04 20.07
N THR A 47 25.23 9.42 21.08
CA THR A 47 25.65 8.09 21.53
C THR A 47 24.62 7.03 21.20
N LYS A 48 25.00 5.77 21.37
CA LYS A 48 24.09 4.63 21.21
C LYS A 48 22.87 4.74 22.13
N GLU A 49 23.08 5.22 23.35
CA GLU A 49 22.02 5.40 24.34
C GLU A 49 20.96 6.42 23.88
N ASP A 50 21.35 7.42 23.09
CA ASP A 50 20.40 8.38 22.51
C ASP A 50 19.53 7.72 21.44
N VAL A 51 20.12 6.88 20.59
CA VAL A 51 19.38 6.07 19.62
C VAL A 51 18.40 5.14 20.32
N VAL A 52 18.86 4.42 21.36
CA VAL A 52 18.00 3.52 22.15
C VAL A 52 16.88 4.30 22.82
N ARG A 53 17.17 5.45 23.43
CA ARG A 53 16.17 6.28 24.10
C ARG A 53 15.12 6.80 23.12
N TYR A 54 15.54 7.29 21.96
CA TYR A 54 14.61 7.70 20.91
C TYR A 54 13.73 6.53 20.45
N LEU A 55 14.31 5.36 20.25
CA LEU A 55 13.54 4.17 19.87
C LEU A 55 12.56 3.77 20.97
N ASP A 56 12.95 3.84 22.26
CA ASP A 56 12.11 3.53 23.43
C ASP A 56 10.96 4.52 23.62
N GLU A 57 11.19 5.81 23.43
CA GLU A 57 10.12 6.82 23.43
C GLU A 57 9.13 6.56 22.29
N ASN A 58 9.66 6.21 21.11
CA ASN A 58 8.83 5.74 20.00
C ASN A 58 8.19 4.38 20.28
N MET A 59 8.74 3.51 21.13
CA MET A 59 8.14 2.22 21.51
C MET A 59 6.81 2.39 22.22
N LYS A 60 6.59 3.52 22.90
CA LYS A 60 5.30 3.82 23.55
C LYS A 60 4.21 4.20 22.54
N LEU A 61 4.58 4.66 21.35
CA LEU A 61 3.66 5.26 20.39
C LEU A 61 3.51 4.46 19.08
N LEU A 62 4.53 3.67 18.69
CA LEU A 62 4.61 3.03 17.38
C LEU A 62 4.55 1.50 17.42
N LYS A 63 3.90 0.92 16.40
CA LYS A 63 3.85 -0.54 16.16
C LYS A 63 5.26 -1.08 15.87
N LYS A 64 5.52 -2.35 16.22
CA LYS A 64 6.86 -2.96 16.10
C LYS A 64 7.53 -2.81 14.73
N ASN A 65 6.76 -2.95 13.64
CA ASN A 65 7.29 -2.81 12.27
C ASN A 65 7.68 -1.37 11.92
N SER A 66 6.97 -0.37 12.46
CA SER A 66 7.36 1.03 12.29
C SER A 66 8.70 1.30 12.97
N ARG A 67 8.98 0.67 14.11
CA ARG A 67 10.26 0.80 14.81
C ARG A 67 11.44 0.26 14.01
N ALA A 68 11.26 -0.87 13.31
CA ALA A 68 12.29 -1.38 12.41
C ALA A 68 12.61 -0.39 11.28
N VAL A 69 11.61 0.32 10.74
CA VAL A 69 11.87 1.37 9.74
C VAL A 69 12.64 2.55 10.33
N HIS A 70 12.34 2.93 11.58
CA HIS A 70 13.09 3.97 12.27
C HIS A 70 14.54 3.58 12.49
N LEU A 71 14.79 2.38 13.02
CA LEU A 71 16.14 1.86 13.22
C LEU A 71 16.91 1.80 11.90
N ASN A 72 16.32 1.24 10.83
CA ASN A 72 16.98 1.19 9.52
C ASN A 72 17.34 2.58 8.96
N ALA A 73 16.51 3.60 9.21
CA ALA A 73 16.80 4.96 8.78
C ALA A 73 17.97 5.57 9.56
N LEU A 74 18.08 5.26 10.86
CA LEU A 74 19.17 5.71 11.72
C LEU A 74 20.47 4.94 11.42
N GLU A 75 20.41 3.62 11.22
CA GLU A 75 21.55 2.79 10.78
C GLU A 75 22.10 3.33 9.46
N PHE A 76 21.25 3.56 8.46
CA PHE A 76 21.67 4.13 7.18
C PHE A 76 22.34 5.51 7.36
N PHE A 77 21.77 6.38 8.19
CA PHE A 77 22.32 7.71 8.41
C PHE A 77 23.67 7.68 9.16
N PHE A 78 23.77 6.94 10.26
CA PHE A 78 24.99 6.93 11.05
C PHE A 78 26.08 6.08 10.41
N GLU A 79 25.79 4.86 10.02
CA GLU A 79 26.81 3.92 9.53
C GLU A 79 27.18 4.20 8.07
N GLU A 80 26.19 4.43 7.20
CA GLU A 80 26.44 4.48 5.75
C GLU A 80 26.66 5.90 5.22
N VAL A 81 26.02 6.93 5.81
CA VAL A 81 26.20 8.34 5.38
C VAL A 81 27.35 9.00 6.14
N LEU A 82 27.43 8.77 7.46
CA LEU A 82 28.41 9.44 8.32
C LEU A 82 29.62 8.57 8.69
N GLY A 83 29.57 7.26 8.47
CA GLY A 83 30.67 6.35 8.83
C GLY A 83 30.86 6.15 10.33
N LEU A 84 29.78 6.28 11.12
CA LEU A 84 29.75 6.18 12.57
C LEU A 84 29.08 4.88 13.02
N ASP A 85 29.82 4.03 13.73
CA ASP A 85 29.36 2.71 14.21
C ASP A 85 28.48 2.78 15.49
N ILE A 86 27.58 3.77 15.55
CA ILE A 86 26.77 4.04 16.76
C ILE A 86 25.63 3.02 16.91
N THR A 87 25.18 2.40 15.81
CA THR A 87 24.02 1.50 15.76
C THR A 87 24.34 0.01 15.64
N VAL A 88 25.61 -0.35 15.40
CA VAL A 88 26.07 -1.73 15.07
C VAL A 88 25.64 -2.80 16.08
N SER A 89 25.45 -2.43 17.35
CA SER A 89 25.08 -3.35 18.43
C SER A 89 23.59 -3.30 18.82
N ILE A 90 22.77 -2.55 18.10
CA ILE A 90 21.32 -2.48 18.33
C ILE A 90 20.66 -3.62 17.55
N LYS A 91 20.07 -4.60 18.27
CA LYS A 91 19.37 -5.70 17.62
C LYS A 91 18.11 -5.21 16.94
N ASN A 92 18.00 -5.44 15.64
CA ASN A 92 16.82 -5.10 14.87
C ASN A 92 15.60 -5.93 15.28
N TYR A 93 14.41 -5.33 15.22
CA TYR A 93 13.17 -6.00 15.60
C TYR A 93 12.80 -7.04 14.54
N LYS A 94 12.55 -8.28 14.97
CA LYS A 94 11.98 -9.29 14.08
C LYS A 94 10.62 -8.79 13.58
N ARG A 95 10.47 -8.70 12.25
CA ARG A 95 9.20 -8.28 11.65
C ARG A 95 8.09 -9.25 12.07
N GLU A 96 7.03 -8.67 12.61
CA GLU A 96 5.83 -9.43 12.98
C GLU A 96 4.77 -9.24 11.89
N PHE A 97 4.24 -10.35 11.40
CA PHE A 97 3.13 -10.35 10.47
C PHE A 97 1.85 -10.62 11.26
N LEU A 98 0.88 -9.72 11.11
CA LEU A 98 -0.45 -9.92 11.67
C LEU A 98 -1.22 -10.87 10.77
N GLU A 99 -1.89 -11.84 11.38
CA GLU A 99 -2.90 -12.62 10.69
C GLU A 99 -3.99 -11.70 10.18
N LYS A 100 -4.51 -12.00 8.98
CA LYS A 100 -5.59 -11.25 8.37
C LYS A 100 -6.75 -12.17 8.05
N THR A 101 -7.92 -11.79 8.52
CA THR A 101 -9.17 -12.35 8.04
C THR A 101 -9.52 -11.66 6.72
N PHE A 102 -9.56 -12.44 5.63
CA PHE A 102 -10.00 -11.94 4.34
C PHE A 102 -11.53 -11.98 4.25
N MET A 103 -12.06 -11.00 3.52
CA MET A 103 -13.47 -10.95 3.15
C MET A 103 -13.82 -12.12 2.21
N THR A 104 -15.03 -12.68 2.33
CA THR A 104 -15.54 -13.69 1.39
C THR A 104 -16.13 -13.04 0.13
N LEU A 105 -16.34 -13.84 -0.92
CA LEU A 105 -17.01 -13.35 -2.13
C LEU A 105 -18.45 -12.88 -1.85
N GLU A 106 -19.13 -13.52 -0.91
CA GLU A 106 -20.48 -13.15 -0.49
C GLU A 106 -20.51 -11.78 0.21
N GLN A 107 -19.59 -11.55 1.14
CA GLN A 107 -19.41 -10.23 1.77
C GLN A 107 -19.06 -9.15 0.75
N PHE A 108 -18.23 -9.47 -0.25
CA PHE A 108 -17.94 -8.54 -1.34
C PHE A 108 -19.20 -8.17 -2.13
N ASN A 109 -20.02 -9.16 -2.49
CA ASN A 109 -21.27 -8.91 -3.23
C ASN A 109 -22.27 -8.10 -2.41
N ILE A 110 -22.34 -8.30 -1.09
CA ILE A 110 -23.15 -7.46 -0.19
C ILE A 110 -22.63 -6.02 -0.24
N LEU A 111 -21.32 -5.83 -0.12
CA LEU A 111 -20.70 -4.51 -0.15
C LEU A 111 -20.96 -3.78 -1.48
N SER A 112 -20.67 -4.43 -2.62
CA SER A 112 -20.78 -3.77 -3.93
C SER A 112 -22.22 -3.41 -4.30
N ASN A 113 -23.20 -4.21 -3.86
CA ASN A 113 -24.62 -3.92 -4.09
C ASN A 113 -25.23 -2.90 -3.11
N SER A 114 -24.57 -2.62 -1.99
CA SER A 114 -25.10 -1.72 -0.94
C SER A 114 -24.60 -0.27 -1.05
N VAL A 115 -23.71 0.02 -1.99
CA VAL A 115 -23.09 1.34 -2.17
C VAL A 115 -23.68 2.11 -3.36
N THR A 116 -23.25 3.36 -3.51
CA THR A 116 -23.68 4.19 -4.65
C THR A 116 -23.22 3.60 -5.98
N GLU A 117 -23.90 3.95 -7.08
CA GLU A 117 -23.54 3.50 -8.44
C GLU A 117 -22.04 3.72 -8.77
N LYS A 118 -21.52 4.89 -8.42
CA LYS A 118 -20.10 5.23 -8.58
C LYS A 118 -19.17 4.32 -7.77
N GLU A 119 -19.49 4.07 -6.49
CA GLU A 119 -18.68 3.19 -5.65
C GLU A 119 -18.76 1.72 -6.10
N ARG A 120 -19.94 1.27 -6.54
CA ARG A 120 -20.15 -0.06 -7.12
C ARG A 120 -19.27 -0.27 -8.35
N LEU A 121 -19.25 0.70 -9.28
CA LEU A 121 -18.38 0.64 -10.46
C LEU A 121 -16.91 0.51 -10.08
N ILE A 122 -16.44 1.26 -9.07
CA ILE A 122 -15.07 1.14 -8.55
C ILE A 122 -14.81 -0.29 -8.06
N TYR A 123 -15.72 -0.90 -7.30
CA TYR A 123 -15.55 -2.26 -6.80
C TYR A 123 -15.57 -3.31 -7.93
N GLU A 124 -16.48 -3.22 -8.89
CA GLU A 124 -16.52 -4.18 -10.00
C GLU A 124 -15.31 -4.03 -10.94
N ILE A 125 -14.82 -2.81 -11.18
CA ILE A 125 -13.53 -2.59 -11.87
C ILE A 125 -12.41 -3.28 -11.10
N ILE A 126 -12.32 -3.11 -9.78
CA ILE A 126 -11.32 -3.78 -8.95
C ILE A 126 -11.41 -5.30 -9.11
N LYS A 127 -12.62 -5.86 -9.03
CA LYS A 127 -12.86 -7.31 -9.10
C LYS A 127 -12.46 -7.95 -10.42
N GLU A 128 -12.65 -7.25 -11.53
CA GLU A 128 -12.33 -7.81 -12.85
C GLU A 128 -10.89 -7.51 -13.29
N THR A 129 -10.36 -6.33 -12.96
CA THR A 129 -9.04 -5.89 -13.44
C THR A 129 -7.92 -6.08 -12.42
N GLY A 130 -8.27 -6.08 -11.13
CA GLY A 130 -7.30 -6.03 -10.06
C GLY A 130 -6.61 -4.67 -9.93
N PHE A 131 -7.17 -3.57 -10.42
CA PHE A 131 -6.54 -2.24 -10.36
C PHE A 131 -6.26 -1.73 -8.95
N LYS A 132 -5.16 -0.96 -8.78
CA LYS A 132 -4.90 -0.19 -7.56
C LYS A 132 -5.72 1.09 -7.58
N ILE A 133 -5.90 1.72 -6.42
CA ILE A 133 -6.63 3.00 -6.30
C ILE A 133 -6.05 4.06 -7.24
N LYS A 134 -4.72 4.13 -7.36
CA LYS A 134 -4.06 5.06 -8.27
C LYS A 134 -4.44 4.86 -9.74
N ASP A 135 -4.62 3.61 -10.16
CA ASP A 135 -5.00 3.28 -11.54
C ASP A 135 -6.46 3.71 -11.77
N ILE A 136 -7.34 3.45 -10.81
CA ILE A 136 -8.77 3.84 -10.85
C ILE A 136 -8.94 5.35 -10.93
N VAL A 137 -8.21 6.11 -10.09
CA VAL A 137 -8.30 7.59 -10.05
C VAL A 137 -7.80 8.25 -11.35
N ASN A 138 -6.95 7.55 -12.11
CA ASN A 138 -6.43 8.05 -13.38
C ASN A 138 -7.11 7.45 -14.60
N LEU A 139 -8.11 6.58 -14.41
CA LEU A 139 -8.82 5.93 -15.49
C LEU A 139 -9.64 6.95 -16.29
N LYS A 140 -9.50 6.90 -17.61
CA LYS A 140 -10.21 7.77 -18.54
C LYS A 140 -11.15 6.99 -19.44
N VAL A 141 -12.10 7.69 -20.04
CA VAL A 141 -13.04 7.11 -21.01
C VAL A 141 -12.29 6.51 -22.21
N GLU A 142 -11.21 7.16 -22.67
CA GLU A 142 -10.37 6.69 -23.77
C GLU A 142 -9.63 5.36 -23.48
N ASP A 143 -9.48 4.98 -22.21
CA ASP A 143 -8.82 3.73 -21.82
C ASP A 143 -9.73 2.50 -21.98
N ILE A 144 -11.02 2.72 -22.30
CA ILE A 144 -12.02 1.67 -22.42
C ILE A 144 -12.30 1.34 -23.88
N VAL A 145 -12.08 0.09 -24.24
CA VAL A 145 -12.43 -0.45 -25.55
C VAL A 145 -13.72 -1.23 -25.42
N TYR A 146 -14.79 -0.72 -26.05
CA TYR A 146 -16.10 -1.36 -26.09
C TYR A 146 -16.21 -2.31 -27.28
N GLY A 147 -16.76 -3.51 -27.07
CA GLY A 147 -17.01 -4.44 -28.16
C GLY A 147 -17.43 -5.83 -27.69
N ASP A 148 -17.29 -6.83 -28.56
CA ASP A 148 -17.58 -8.22 -28.20
C ASP A 148 -16.66 -8.77 -27.11
N LYS A 149 -15.42 -8.27 -27.09
CA LYS A 149 -14.49 -8.40 -25.97
C LYS A 149 -14.18 -6.98 -25.52
N SER A 150 -14.71 -6.59 -24.37
CA SER A 150 -14.43 -5.28 -23.79
C SER A 150 -13.12 -5.31 -23.00
N TYR A 151 -12.38 -4.21 -23.02
CA TYR A 151 -11.10 -4.08 -22.31
C TYR A 151 -11.00 -2.74 -21.57
N ILE A 152 -10.29 -2.76 -20.45
CA ILE A 152 -9.78 -1.58 -19.76
C ILE A 152 -8.26 -1.67 -19.77
N GLY A 153 -7.60 -0.87 -20.61
CA GLY A 153 -6.19 -1.06 -20.94
C GLY A 153 -5.93 -2.48 -21.47
N ILE A 154 -5.08 -3.25 -20.76
CA ILE A 154 -4.75 -4.64 -21.14
C ILE A 154 -5.68 -5.69 -20.51
N HIS A 155 -6.62 -5.28 -19.65
CA HIS A 155 -7.45 -6.19 -18.87
C HIS A 155 -8.78 -6.43 -19.58
N LYS A 156 -9.09 -7.69 -19.88
CA LYS A 156 -10.39 -8.08 -20.41
C LYS A 156 -11.44 -7.91 -19.32
N VAL A 157 -12.54 -7.24 -19.65
CA VAL A 157 -13.68 -7.04 -18.76
C VAL A 157 -14.96 -7.64 -19.33
N SER A 158 -15.95 -7.85 -18.48
CA SER A 158 -17.27 -8.35 -18.83
C SER A 158 -18.02 -7.30 -19.67
N LYS A 159 -18.92 -7.80 -20.54
CA LYS A 159 -19.81 -6.92 -21.30
C LYS A 159 -20.70 -6.11 -20.37
N GLU A 160 -21.13 -6.68 -19.25
CA GLU A 160 -21.95 -6.03 -18.23
C GLU A 160 -21.22 -4.82 -17.63
N LEU A 161 -20.00 -5.02 -17.11
CA LEU A 161 -19.21 -3.93 -16.54
C LEU A 161 -18.95 -2.82 -17.56
N SER A 162 -18.58 -3.18 -18.79
CA SER A 162 -18.34 -2.17 -19.84
C SER A 162 -19.60 -1.35 -20.14
N ARG A 163 -20.79 -1.96 -20.19
CA ARG A 163 -22.05 -1.25 -20.40
C ARG A 163 -22.39 -0.35 -19.24
N ASP A 164 -22.15 -0.78 -18.01
CA ASP A 164 -22.44 0.02 -16.83
C ASP A 164 -21.51 1.23 -16.73
N ILE A 165 -20.23 1.08 -17.12
CA ILE A 165 -19.31 2.23 -17.22
C ILE A 165 -19.76 3.19 -18.32
N GLN A 166 -20.14 2.68 -19.49
CA GLN A 166 -20.63 3.51 -20.60
C GLN A 166 -21.85 4.33 -20.17
N LYS A 167 -22.87 3.69 -19.59
CA LYS A 167 -24.07 4.34 -19.09
C LYS A 167 -23.75 5.42 -18.06
N TYR A 168 -22.80 5.15 -17.16
CA TYR A 168 -22.39 6.12 -16.15
C TYR A 168 -21.71 7.34 -16.78
N CYS A 169 -20.81 7.12 -17.75
CA CYS A 169 -20.13 8.22 -18.46
C CYS A 169 -21.12 9.07 -19.26
N ASP A 170 -22.08 8.42 -19.96
CA ASP A 170 -23.11 9.11 -20.74
C ASP A 170 -24.03 9.95 -19.83
N LYS A 171 -24.46 9.36 -18.70
CA LYS A 171 -25.34 10.02 -17.72
C LYS A 171 -24.70 11.25 -17.08
N GLU A 172 -23.42 11.16 -16.74
CA GLU A 172 -22.69 12.24 -16.08
C GLU A 172 -21.96 13.17 -17.08
N MET A 173 -22.15 12.95 -18.39
CA MET A 173 -21.52 13.69 -19.49
C MET A 173 -19.99 13.78 -19.36
N ILE A 174 -19.34 12.64 -19.08
CA ILE A 174 -17.89 12.57 -18.84
C ILE A 174 -17.14 12.30 -20.14
N ASP A 175 -16.17 13.16 -20.46
CA ASP A 175 -15.30 13.05 -21.64
C ASP A 175 -13.82 12.74 -21.30
N GLY A 176 -13.43 12.90 -20.03
CA GLY A 176 -12.05 12.73 -19.56
C GLY A 176 -11.90 11.62 -18.52
N LYS A 177 -11.53 12.01 -17.29
CA LYS A 177 -11.38 11.07 -16.16
C LYS A 177 -12.74 10.56 -15.71
N ILE A 178 -12.90 9.24 -15.67
CA ILE A 178 -14.16 8.58 -15.29
C ILE A 178 -14.55 8.93 -13.85
N PHE A 179 -13.56 8.96 -12.95
CA PHE A 179 -13.78 9.29 -11.55
C PHE A 179 -13.05 10.59 -11.18
N ASN A 180 -13.78 11.69 -11.08
CA ASN A 180 -13.24 12.96 -10.58
C ASN A 180 -13.11 12.96 -9.05
N VAL A 181 -12.26 12.09 -8.51
CA VAL A 181 -12.07 11.87 -7.07
C VAL A 181 -10.60 11.60 -6.76
N CYS A 182 -10.13 12.00 -5.58
CA CYS A 182 -8.77 11.66 -5.14
C CYS A 182 -8.72 10.32 -4.39
N GLU A 183 -7.53 9.75 -4.27
CA GLU A 183 -7.34 8.47 -3.55
C GLU A 183 -7.87 8.51 -2.11
N TYR A 184 -7.75 9.66 -1.44
CA TYR A 184 -8.23 9.84 -0.08
C TYR A 184 -9.75 9.66 0.03
N SER A 185 -10.50 10.21 -0.92
CA SER A 185 -11.97 10.08 -0.95
C SER A 185 -12.39 8.63 -1.12
N ILE A 186 -11.76 7.89 -2.05
CA ILE A 186 -12.06 6.46 -2.25
C ILE A 186 -11.77 5.66 -0.98
N ARG A 187 -10.62 5.89 -0.33
CA ARG A 187 -10.27 5.20 0.92
C ARG A 187 -11.28 5.50 2.02
N ARG A 188 -11.71 6.76 2.16
CA ARG A 188 -12.69 7.20 3.15
C ARG A 188 -14.06 6.57 2.89
N TRP A 189 -14.54 6.56 1.65
CA TRP A 189 -15.81 5.92 1.28
C TRP A 189 -15.78 4.43 1.54
N ASN A 190 -14.73 3.75 1.07
CA ASN A 190 -14.55 2.32 1.31
C ASN A 190 -14.54 2.00 2.80
N LYS A 191 -13.80 2.77 3.62
CA LYS A 191 -13.78 2.60 5.07
C LYS A 191 -15.20 2.63 5.65
N LYS A 192 -15.95 3.70 5.36
CA LYS A 192 -17.34 3.89 5.83
C LYS A 192 -18.26 2.77 5.34
N ALA A 193 -18.15 2.38 4.07
CA ALA A 193 -19.01 1.35 3.48
C ALA A 193 -18.75 -0.03 4.12
N THR A 194 -17.47 -0.40 4.29
CA THR A 194 -17.10 -1.69 4.89
C THR A 194 -17.54 -1.76 6.35
N GLU A 195 -17.35 -0.70 7.13
CA GLU A 195 -17.83 -0.63 8.52
C GLU A 195 -19.35 -0.72 8.60
N LYS A 196 -20.06 0.06 7.77
CA LYS A 196 -21.53 0.12 7.77
C LYS A 196 -22.17 -1.21 7.36
N TYR A 197 -21.67 -1.86 6.30
CA TYR A 197 -22.36 -3.01 5.70
C TYR A 197 -21.79 -4.37 6.13
N LEU A 198 -20.53 -4.42 6.57
CA LEU A 198 -19.87 -5.67 6.96
C LEU A 198 -19.48 -5.71 8.44
N GLY A 199 -19.68 -4.62 9.19
CA GLY A 199 -19.31 -4.52 10.59
C GLY A 199 -17.80 -4.53 10.84
N ALA A 200 -16.98 -4.39 9.79
CA ALA A 200 -15.53 -4.40 9.88
C ALA A 200 -14.89 -3.52 8.80
N GLU A 201 -13.78 -2.86 9.15
CA GLU A 201 -13.05 -2.02 8.21
C GLU A 201 -12.11 -2.86 7.33
N TYR A 202 -12.27 -2.78 6.01
CA TYR A 202 -11.35 -3.40 5.06
C TYR A 202 -10.61 -2.34 4.25
N GLN A 203 -9.31 -2.54 4.02
CA GLN A 203 -8.57 -1.73 3.07
C GLN A 203 -8.80 -2.24 1.64
N ILE A 204 -8.82 -1.36 0.64
CA ILE A 204 -8.92 -1.77 -0.78
C ILE A 204 -7.83 -2.78 -1.18
N SER A 205 -6.62 -2.64 -0.64
CA SER A 205 -5.54 -3.60 -0.87
C SER A 205 -5.86 -5.00 -0.32
N ASP A 206 -6.62 -5.06 0.77
CA ASP A 206 -7.03 -6.31 1.38
C ASP A 206 -8.24 -6.90 0.65
N ILE A 207 -9.16 -6.06 0.15
CA ILE A 207 -10.24 -6.49 -0.76
C ILE A 207 -9.67 -7.09 -2.05
N ARG A 208 -8.70 -6.43 -2.69
CA ARG A 208 -8.01 -6.97 -3.88
C ARG A 208 -7.44 -8.36 -3.62
N ARG A 209 -6.79 -8.55 -2.47
CA ARG A 209 -6.19 -9.83 -2.10
C ARG A 209 -7.23 -10.87 -1.67
N ALA A 210 -8.32 -10.45 -1.06
CA ALA A 210 -9.46 -11.34 -0.79
C ALA A 210 -10.03 -11.88 -2.10
N LEU A 211 -10.26 -11.00 -3.10
CA LEU A 211 -10.74 -11.41 -4.42
C LEU A 211 -9.74 -12.29 -5.17
N ALA A 212 -8.45 -11.98 -5.10
CA ALA A 212 -7.43 -12.85 -5.67
C ALA A 212 -7.44 -14.26 -5.03
N LEU A 213 -7.69 -14.32 -3.72
CA LEU A 213 -7.80 -15.59 -2.99
C LEU A 213 -9.04 -16.38 -3.44
N GLU A 214 -10.21 -15.75 -3.47
CA GLU A 214 -11.49 -16.40 -3.78
C GLU A 214 -11.62 -16.79 -5.27
N LEU A 215 -11.20 -15.92 -6.18
CA LEU A 215 -11.45 -16.08 -7.61
C LEU A 215 -10.41 -16.95 -8.32
N TYR A 216 -9.17 -16.99 -7.81
CA TYR A 216 -8.05 -17.62 -8.50
C TYR A 216 -7.39 -18.69 -7.63
N ILE A 217 -6.87 -18.31 -6.45
CA ILE A 217 -6.06 -19.21 -5.62
C ILE A 217 -6.85 -20.42 -5.13
N LYS A 218 -8.08 -20.22 -4.60
CA LYS A 218 -8.94 -21.34 -4.16
C LYS A 218 -9.34 -22.28 -5.30
N ARG A 219 -9.24 -21.82 -6.55
CA ARG A 219 -9.51 -22.61 -7.77
C ARG A 219 -8.25 -23.27 -8.33
N GLY A 220 -7.09 -23.10 -7.68
CA GLY A 220 -5.80 -23.63 -8.13
C GLY A 220 -5.08 -22.78 -9.17
N ASP A 221 -5.59 -21.58 -9.50
CA ASP A 221 -5.00 -20.68 -10.50
C ASP A 221 -4.09 -19.63 -9.85
N GLU A 222 -2.89 -20.03 -9.43
CA GLU A 222 -1.93 -19.08 -8.84
C GLU A 222 -1.37 -18.08 -9.87
N GLU A 223 -1.23 -18.48 -11.13
CA GLU A 223 -0.73 -17.62 -12.21
C GLU A 223 -1.72 -16.50 -12.54
N GLY A 224 -3.02 -16.82 -12.58
CA GLY A 224 -4.09 -15.84 -12.68
C GLY A 224 -4.09 -14.85 -11.53
N ALA A 225 -3.83 -15.31 -10.29
CA ALA A 225 -3.69 -14.44 -9.12
C ALA A 225 -2.48 -13.49 -9.24
N VAL A 226 -1.35 -13.97 -9.76
CA VAL A 226 -0.15 -13.15 -10.03
C VAL A 226 -0.48 -12.04 -11.04
N LYS A 227 -1.12 -12.42 -12.15
CA LYS A 227 -1.52 -11.48 -13.21
C LYS A 227 -2.50 -10.43 -12.68
N TYR A 228 -3.53 -10.88 -11.93
CA TYR A 228 -4.54 -10.01 -11.35
C TYR A 228 -3.97 -9.03 -10.32
N LEU A 229 -3.04 -9.46 -9.46
CA LEU A 229 -2.42 -8.57 -8.47
C LEU A 229 -1.33 -7.67 -9.05
N GLY A 230 -0.85 -7.97 -10.27
CA GLY A 230 0.28 -7.29 -10.91
C GLY A 230 1.61 -7.63 -10.22
N LEU A 231 1.78 -8.89 -9.82
CA LEU A 231 3.00 -9.39 -9.17
C LEU A 231 3.95 -10.00 -10.20
N LYS A 232 5.24 -10.09 -9.86
CA LYS A 232 6.26 -10.66 -10.76
C LYS A 232 6.34 -12.19 -10.69
N THR A 233 6.03 -12.75 -9.53
CA THR A 233 6.29 -14.16 -9.25
C THR A 233 5.19 -14.76 -8.41
N VAL A 234 4.98 -16.07 -8.57
CA VAL A 234 4.06 -16.86 -7.75
C VAL A 234 4.54 -16.84 -6.29
N GLU A 235 5.84 -16.94 -6.04
CA GLU A 235 6.42 -16.91 -4.69
C GLU A 235 5.99 -15.68 -3.90
N ALA A 236 5.82 -14.52 -4.54
CA ALA A 236 5.35 -13.31 -3.88
C ALA A 236 3.92 -13.45 -3.36
N VAL A 237 3.05 -14.11 -4.13
CA VAL A 237 1.67 -14.48 -3.73
C VAL A 237 1.73 -15.43 -2.54
N ARG A 238 2.47 -16.54 -2.68
CA ARG A 238 2.67 -17.57 -1.64
C ARG A 238 3.16 -16.98 -0.32
N GLN A 239 4.22 -16.19 -0.39
CA GLN A 239 4.83 -15.56 0.78
C GLN A 239 3.84 -14.63 1.49
N TYR A 240 3.06 -13.85 0.75
CA TYR A 240 2.12 -12.91 1.35
C TYR A 240 1.03 -13.63 2.15
N TYR A 241 0.32 -14.57 1.54
CA TYR A 241 -0.79 -15.26 2.19
C TYR A 241 -0.31 -16.15 3.35
N ASN A 242 0.85 -16.80 3.21
CA ASN A 242 1.50 -17.53 4.30
C ASN A 242 1.77 -16.64 5.52
N ARG A 243 2.24 -15.40 5.29
CA ARG A 243 2.48 -14.41 6.36
C ARG A 243 1.20 -13.93 7.03
N THR A 244 0.09 -13.93 6.31
CA THR A 244 -1.22 -13.53 6.85
C THR A 244 -1.98 -14.66 7.54
N GLY A 245 -1.35 -15.81 7.79
CA GLY A 245 -1.98 -16.97 8.45
C GLY A 245 -2.80 -17.86 7.51
N ASN A 246 -2.99 -17.45 6.25
CA ASN A 246 -3.75 -18.19 5.25
C ASN A 246 -2.82 -19.13 4.49
N LYS A 247 -2.51 -20.29 5.08
CA LYS A 247 -1.83 -21.39 4.38
C LYS A 247 -2.86 -22.09 3.50
N TYR A 248 -3.01 -21.64 2.26
CA TYR A 248 -3.93 -22.23 1.29
C TYR A 248 -3.38 -23.49 0.60
N TYR A 249 -2.29 -24.05 1.12
CA TYR A 249 -1.83 -25.40 0.77
C TYR A 249 -2.52 -26.40 1.67
N LYS A 250 -3.41 -27.21 1.10
CA LYS A 250 -3.50 -28.59 1.58
C LYS A 250 -2.18 -29.26 1.18
N LYS A 251 -1.49 -29.87 2.16
CA LYS A 251 -0.54 -30.93 1.86
C LYS A 251 -1.27 -32.07 1.15
#